data_AF-A0A1Y4NIX7-F1
#
_entry.id   AF-A0A1Y4NIX7-F1
#
_cell.length_a   1.000
_cell.length_b   1.000
_cell.length_c   1.000
_cell.angle_alpha   90.00
_cell.angle_beta   90.00
_cell.angle_gamma   90.00
#
_symmetry.space_group_name_H-M   'P 1'
#
loop_
_entity.id
_entity.type
_entity.pdbx_description
1 polymer ?
#
loop_
_entity_poly.entity_id
_entity_poly.type
_entity_poly.pdbx_seq_one_letter_code
_entity_poly.pdbx_strand_id
1 'polypeptide(L)'
;MKYLKDYTEVYKFRTTPLQSEALKEYAKNNGCSISEAIRDLLFSEPTDLVFRIQKELIKQRVYNLLQNTKMPEQTRKTLIEEVSKID
;
A
#
# COMPACT_ATOMS: atom_id res chain seq x y z
N MET A 1 -18.27 -1.15 -23.84
CA MET A 1 -17.23 -0.83 -22.85
C MET A 1 -16.83 -2.12 -22.16
N LYS A 2 -15.55 -2.48 -22.23
CA LYS A 2 -15.01 -3.73 -21.71
C LYS A 2 -14.74 -3.52 -20.22
N TYR A 3 -15.68 -3.90 -19.34
CA TYR A 3 -15.43 -3.91 -17.90
C TYR A 3 -14.33 -4.94 -17.64
N LEU A 4 -13.11 -4.46 -17.38
CA LEU A 4 -11.98 -5.29 -17.03
C LEU A 4 -12.24 -5.85 -15.63
N LYS A 5 -12.49 -7.17 -15.60
CA LYS A 5 -12.41 -8.13 -14.49
C LYS A 5 -12.50 -7.52 -13.09
N ASP A 6 -13.61 -7.85 -12.42
CA ASP A 6 -13.84 -7.81 -10.97
C ASP A 6 -12.57 -7.56 -10.15
N TYR A 7 -12.42 -6.33 -9.65
CA TYR A 7 -11.42 -6.02 -8.61
C TYR A 7 -11.85 -6.74 -7.32
N THR A 8 -11.54 -8.03 -7.20
CA THR A 8 -12.00 -8.89 -6.09
C THR A 8 -11.30 -8.60 -4.75
N GLU A 9 -10.19 -7.86 -4.77
CA GLU A 9 -9.40 -7.56 -3.58
C GLU A 9 -9.38 -6.07 -3.26
N VAL A 10 -9.80 -5.73 -2.05
CA VAL A 10 -9.80 -4.36 -1.52
C VAL A 10 -8.65 -4.20 -0.54
N TYR A 11 -7.69 -3.34 -0.90
CA TYR A 11 -6.57 -2.99 -0.04
C TYR A 11 -6.88 -1.70 0.71
N LYS A 12 -6.70 -1.71 2.03
CA LYS A 12 -6.86 -0.54 2.90
C LYS A 12 -5.51 -0.23 3.54
N PHE A 13 -5.06 1.01 3.44
CA PHE A 13 -3.84 1.48 4.08
C PHE A 13 -4.10 2.80 4.80
N ARG A 14 -3.30 3.07 5.84
CA ARG A 14 -3.36 4.33 6.58
C ARG A 14 -2.46 5.35 5.89
N THR A 15 -2.95 6.57 5.79
CA THR A 15 -2.18 7.70 5.28
C THR A 15 -2.08 8.78 6.34
N THR A 16 -0.99 9.54 6.29
CA THR A 16 -0.90 10.81 7.04
C THR A 16 -1.85 11.85 6.44
N PRO A 17 -2.21 12.91 7.20
CA PRO A 17 -3.04 13.99 6.68
C PRO A 17 -2.47 14.62 5.39
N LEU A 18 -1.16 14.88 5.36
CA LEU A 18 -0.44 15.41 4.19
C LEU A 18 -0.56 14.50 2.96
N GLN A 19 -0.39 13.18 3.13
CA GLN A 19 -0.55 12.23 2.02
C GLN A 19 -2.01 12.15 1.54
N SER A 20 -2.97 12.24 2.45
CA SER A 20 -4.40 12.25 2.12
C SER A 20 -4.77 13.47 1.29
N GLU A 21 -4.24 14.65 1.64
CA GLU A 21 -4.43 15.88 0.87
C GLU A 21 -3.79 15.79 -0.52
N ALA A 22 -2.53 15.34 -0.61
CA ALA A 22 -1.85 15.18 -1.90
C ALA A 22 -2.60 14.23 -2.85
N LEU A 23 -3.12 13.11 -2.34
CA LEU A 23 -3.91 12.17 -3.13
C LEU A 23 -5.24 12.78 -3.60
N LYS A 24 -5.91 13.56 -2.74
CA LYS A 24 -7.16 14.26 -3.09
C LYS A 24 -6.92 15.32 -4.15
N GLU A 25 -5.83 16.08 -4.03
CA GLU A 25 -5.47 17.11 -4.99
C GLU A 25 -5.14 16.49 -6.35
N TYR A 26 -4.32 15.43 -6.37
CA TYR A 26 -4.03 14.69 -7.60
C TYR A 26 -5.29 14.14 -8.26
N ALA A 27 -6.17 13.49 -7.49
CA ALA A 27 -7.44 12.95 -7.98
C ALA A 27 -8.33 14.04 -8.58
N LYS A 28 -8.42 15.20 -7.92
CA LYS A 28 -9.16 16.37 -8.41
C LYS A 28 -8.58 16.92 -9.70
N ASN A 29 -7.25 17.07 -9.78
CA ASN A 29 -6.56 17.62 -10.95
C ASN A 29 -6.67 16.71 -12.18
N ASN A 30 -6.77 15.39 -11.97
CA ASN A 30 -6.87 14.41 -13.04
C ASN A 30 -8.30 13.90 -13.30
N GLY A 31 -9.30 14.41 -12.57
CA GLY A 31 -10.70 14.02 -12.72
C GLY A 31 -10.98 12.55 -12.43
N CYS A 32 -10.20 11.91 -11.56
CA CYS A 32 -10.32 10.49 -11.20
C CYS A 32 -10.66 10.29 -9.72
N SER A 33 -11.02 9.07 -9.34
CA SER A 33 -11.20 8.72 -7.93
C SER A 33 -9.86 8.64 -7.20
N ILE A 34 -9.88 8.75 -5.86
CA ILE A 34 -8.66 8.57 -5.04
C ILE A 34 -8.04 7.18 -5.29
N SER A 35 -8.86 6.14 -5.43
CA SER A 35 -8.38 4.79 -5.72
C SER A 35 -7.70 4.69 -7.09
N GLU A 36 -8.22 5.38 -8.10
CA GLU A 36 -7.58 5.48 -9.42
C GLU A 36 -6.30 6.30 -9.34
N ALA A 37 -6.29 7.44 -8.66
CA ALA A 37 -5.08 8.21 -8.41
C ALA A 37 -3.98 7.38 -7.73
N ILE A 38 -4.33 6.57 -6.74
CA ILE A 38 -3.38 5.67 -6.07
C ILE A 38 -2.85 4.62 -7.06
N ARG A 39 -3.70 4.02 -7.89
CA ARG A 39 -3.27 3.05 -8.91
C ARG A 39 -2.39 3.72 -9.96
N ASP A 40 -2.81 4.87 -10.47
CA ASP A 40 -2.07 5.63 -11.47
C ASP A 40 -0.70 5.99 -10.92
N LEU A 41 -0.60 6.49 -9.68
CA LEU A 41 0.69 6.69 -9.03
C LEU A 41 1.45 5.36 -8.97
N LEU A 42 0.90 4.30 -8.37
CA LEU A 42 1.56 3.01 -8.21
C LEU A 42 2.07 2.35 -9.50
N PHE A 43 1.43 2.62 -10.63
CA PHE A 43 1.72 2.03 -11.94
C PHE A 43 2.23 3.04 -12.99
N SER A 44 2.44 4.32 -12.62
CA SER A 44 3.07 5.35 -13.44
C SER A 44 4.58 5.39 -13.21
N GLU A 45 5.25 6.42 -13.75
CA GLU A 45 6.69 6.61 -13.60
C GLU A 45 7.13 6.49 -12.13
N PRO A 46 8.27 5.84 -11.86
CA PRO A 46 8.74 5.58 -10.51
C PRO A 46 9.09 6.90 -9.83
N THR A 47 8.18 7.40 -9.02
CA THR A 47 8.41 8.55 -8.12
C THR A 47 8.68 8.06 -6.70
N ASP A 48 9.34 8.88 -5.88
CA ASP A 48 9.60 8.56 -4.47
C ASP A 48 8.33 8.23 -3.67
N LEU A 49 7.20 8.85 -4.04
CA LEU A 49 5.90 8.56 -3.45
C LEU A 49 5.44 7.12 -3.76
N VAL A 50 5.67 6.66 -4.99
CA VAL A 50 5.31 5.31 -5.46
C VAL A 50 6.14 4.26 -4.75
N PHE A 51 7.44 4.47 -4.63
CA PHE A 51 8.32 3.58 -3.88
C PHE A 51 7.89 3.46 -2.42
N ARG A 52 7.51 4.58 -1.78
CA ARG A 52 7.00 4.56 -0.40
C ARG A 52 5.69 3.79 -0.27
N ILE A 53 4.73 3.99 -1.17
CA ILE A 53 3.45 3.25 -1.11
C ILE A 53 3.69 1.75 -1.37
N GLN A 54 4.48 1.40 -2.39
CA GLN A 54 4.81 0.00 -2.70
C GLN A 54 5.50 -0.68 -1.52
N LYS A 55 6.44 0.01 -0.87
CA LYS A 55 7.13 -0.49 0.31
C LYS A 55 6.18 -0.76 1.48
N GLU A 56 5.27 0.16 1.78
CA GLU A 56 4.28 -0.03 2.83
C GLU A 56 3.32 -1.19 2.52
N LEU A 57 2.92 -1.37 1.26
CA LEU A 57 2.15 -2.54 0.83
C LEU A 57 2.91 -3.85 1.06
N ILE A 58 4.21 -3.88 0.76
CA ILE A 58 5.06 -5.05 1.02
C ILE A 58 5.15 -5.31 2.53
N LYS A 59 5.42 -4.30 3.36
CA LYS A 59 5.47 -4.44 4.83
C LYS A 59 4.17 -5.03 5.38
N GLN A 60 3.02 -4.49 4.96
CA GLN A 60 1.71 -4.99 5.39
C GLN A 60 1.49 -6.43 4.96
N ARG A 61 1.86 -6.79 3.73
CA ARG A 61 1.76 -8.17 3.23
C ARG A 61 2.64 -9.12 4.03
N VAL A 62 3.90 -8.75 4.29
CA VAL A 62 4.83 -9.55 5.10
C VAL A 62 4.32 -9.69 6.53
N TYR A 63 3.87 -8.60 7.16
CA TYR A 63 3.29 -8.63 8.49
C TYR A 63 2.09 -9.60 8.57
N ASN A 64 1.16 -9.51 7.61
CA ASN A 64 0.02 -10.40 7.54
C ASN A 64 0.46 -11.86 7.34
N LEU A 65 1.47 -12.11 6.52
CA LEU A 65 2.01 -13.46 6.31
C LEU A 65 2.62 -14.02 7.60
N LEU A 66 3.39 -13.21 8.33
CA LEU A 66 4.00 -13.60 9.62
C LEU A 66 2.93 -13.91 10.68
N GLN A 67 1.83 -13.16 10.70
CA GLN A 67 0.73 -13.40 11.64
C GLN A 67 -0.03 -14.70 11.35
N ASN A 68 -0.19 -15.05 10.07
CA ASN A 68 -0.96 -16.22 9.64
C ASN A 68 -0.12 -17.50 9.47
N THR A 69 1.21 -17.40 9.56
CA THR A 69 2.11 -18.55 9.45
C THR A 69 2.33 -19.18 10.83
N LYS A 70 2.21 -20.52 10.92
CA LYS A 70 2.58 -21.25 12.14
C LYS A 70 4.09 -21.16 12.37
N MET A 71 4.48 -20.46 13.42
CA MET A 71 5.87 -20.31 13.86
C MET A 71 5.94 -20.03 15.37
N PRO A 72 7.09 -20.28 16.03
CA PRO A 72 7.29 -19.92 17.43
C PRO A 72 7.07 -18.42 17.67
N GLU A 73 6.45 -18.06 18.80
CA GLU A 73 6.08 -16.67 19.12
C GLU A 73 7.30 -15.74 19.13
N GLN A 74 8.41 -16.22 19.68
CA GLN A 74 9.66 -15.45 19.74
C GLN A 74 10.17 -15.11 18.34
N THR A 75 10.17 -16.09 17.43
CA THR A 75 10.56 -15.89 16.02
C THR A 75 9.63 -14.89 15.33
N ARG A 76 8.32 -14.95 15.60
CA ARG A 76 7.35 -13.99 15.06
C ARG A 76 7.63 -12.57 15.52
N LYS A 77 7.89 -12.36 16.81
CA LYS A 77 8.19 -11.03 17.38
C LYS A 77 9.44 -10.43 16.73
N THR A 78 10.52 -11.20 16.65
CA THR A 78 11.76 -10.76 16.00
C THR A 78 11.54 -10.40 14.54
N LEU A 79 10.82 -11.22 13.77
CA LEU A 79 10.55 -10.92 12.36
C LEU A 79 9.67 -9.69 12.17
N ILE A 80 8.69 -9.45 13.05
CA ILE A 80 7.88 -8.23 13.02
C ILE A 80 8.72 -6.99 13.32
N GLU A 81 9.63 -7.07 14.30
CA GLU A 81 10.57 -5.98 14.63
C GLU A 81 11.55 -5.70 13.49
N GLU A 82 11.96 -6.70 12.73
CA GLU A 82 12.81 -6.48 11.55
C GLU A 82 12.03 -5.84 10.39
N VAL A 83 10.77 -6.24 10.17
CA VAL A 83 9.91 -5.64 9.14
C VAL A 83 9.63 -4.16 9.40
N SER A 84 9.50 -3.77 10.67
CA SER A 84 9.29 -2.35 11.03
C SER A 84 10.50 -1.46 10.78
N LYS A 85 11.72 -2.04 10.71
CA LYS A 85 12.98 -1.34 10.43
C LYS A 85 13.27 -1.10 8.95
N ILE A 86 12.48 -1.68 8.03
CA ILE A 86 12.72 -1.51 6.59
C ILE A 86 12.37 -0.07 6.19
N ASP A 87 13.37 0.73 5.78
CA ASP A 87 13.29 2.20 5.62
C ASP A 87 13.14 2.70 4.17
#